data_AF-F0WE74-F1
#
_entry.id   AF-F0WE74-F1
#
_cell.length_a   1.000
_cell.length_b   1.000
_cell.length_c   1.000
_cell.angle_alpha   90.00
_cell.angle_beta   90.00
_cell.angle_gamma   90.00
#
_symmetry.space_group_name_H-M   'P 1'
#
loop_
_entity.id
_entity.type
_entity.pdbx_description
1 polymer ?
#
loop_
_entity_poly.entity_id
_entity_poly.type
_entity_poly.pdbx_seq_one_letter_code
_entity_poly.pdbx_strand_id
1 'polypeptide(L)'
;MDVEEIKVLVAEGEQKEANPTKEINKEPTIEETHDEAVWVDSNDTESMLNMVESLDENESNRHEMYRRSHFDRAAIKECMTEAIQECYTHDKRIPSVTNLMTIAMAGMTKVFVGQIVAEARAIMEKRGEIGPITPFYLREAHRKYYKRHPLTRRRKIRRLFS
;
A
#
# COMPACT_ATOMS: atom_id res chain seq x y z
N MET A 1 -28.82 15.91 5.99
CA MET A 1 -28.95 14.85 4.97
C MET A 1 -29.20 13.60 5.77
N ASP A 2 -30.44 13.12 5.71
CA ASP A 2 -30.99 12.21 6.70
C ASP A 2 -30.83 10.75 6.26
N VAL A 3 -30.60 9.88 7.25
CA VAL A 3 -30.20 8.46 7.12
C VAL A 3 -31.20 7.61 6.33
N GLU A 4 -32.42 8.10 6.14
CA GLU A 4 -33.48 7.40 5.40
C GLU A 4 -33.29 7.43 3.88
N GLU A 5 -32.57 8.40 3.33
CA GLU A 5 -32.37 8.53 1.88
C GLU A 5 -31.32 7.54 1.34
N ILE A 6 -30.43 7.04 2.21
CA ILE A 6 -29.38 6.06 1.86
C ILE A 6 -29.95 4.64 1.76
N LYS A 7 -31.01 4.33 2.53
CA LYS A 7 -31.62 2.99 2.57
C LYS A 7 -32.30 2.59 1.26
N VAL A 8 -32.75 3.55 0.45
CA VAL A 8 -33.52 3.29 -0.77
C VAL A 8 -32.62 2.89 -1.95
N LEU A 9 -31.33 3.25 -1.93
CA LEU A 9 -30.41 3.03 -3.06
C LEU A 9 -29.67 1.68 -3.04
N VAL A 10 -29.80 0.88 -1.97
CA VAL A 10 -29.06 -0.39 -1.80
C VAL A 10 -29.95 -1.62 -2.11
N ALA A 11 -31.22 -1.41 -2.47
CA ALA A 11 -32.22 -2.48 -2.63
C ALA A 11 -32.20 -3.21 -3.99
N GLU A 12 -31.33 -2.85 -4.94
CA GLU A 12 -31.27 -3.50 -6.26
C GLU A 12 -29.88 -4.06 -6.55
N GLY A 13 -29.65 -5.32 -6.18
CA GLY A 13 -28.41 -6.01 -6.53
C GLY A 13 -28.11 -7.32 -5.81
N GLU A 14 -29.11 -8.16 -5.50
CA GLU A 14 -28.82 -9.58 -5.24
C GLU A 14 -28.47 -10.27 -6.57
N GLN A 15 -27.43 -11.12 -6.60
CA GLN A 15 -27.52 -12.53 -7.01
C GLN A 15 -26.29 -13.33 -6.53
N LYS A 16 -26.56 -14.60 -6.21
CA LYS A 16 -25.77 -15.61 -5.49
C LYS A 16 -24.97 -16.49 -6.46
N GLU A 17 -23.85 -17.06 -6.02
CA GLU A 17 -23.54 -18.47 -6.33
C GLU A 17 -22.48 -19.06 -5.38
N ALA A 18 -22.71 -20.30 -4.95
CA ALA A 18 -21.85 -21.10 -4.08
C ALA A 18 -21.73 -22.51 -4.68
N ASN A 19 -20.54 -23.13 -4.69
CA ASN A 19 -20.26 -24.55 -4.35
C ASN A 19 -18.76 -24.95 -4.54
N PRO A 20 -18.25 -26.11 -4.04
CA PRO A 20 -17.07 -26.17 -3.17
C PRO A 20 -16.02 -27.24 -3.55
N THR A 21 -15.06 -27.41 -2.62
CA THR A 21 -14.31 -28.64 -2.27
C THR A 21 -13.13 -29.09 -3.14
N LYS A 22 -11.91 -29.11 -2.56
CA LYS A 22 -11.21 -30.33 -2.07
C LYS A 22 -9.76 -30.07 -1.62
N GLU A 23 -9.38 -30.86 -0.62
CA GLU A 23 -8.19 -30.82 0.22
C GLU A 23 -6.91 -31.39 -0.42
N ILE A 24 -5.83 -31.26 0.37
CA ILE A 24 -4.63 -32.10 0.52
C ILE A 24 -3.36 -31.62 -0.21
N ASN A 25 -2.43 -31.00 0.55
CA ASN A 25 -1.09 -31.55 0.84
C ASN A 25 -0.32 -30.58 1.78
N LYS A 26 0.21 -31.13 2.87
CA LYS A 26 0.87 -30.43 4.00
C LYS A 26 2.33 -30.91 4.06
N GLU A 27 3.31 -30.01 4.04
CA GLU A 27 4.67 -30.19 4.60
C GLU A 27 5.32 -28.83 4.88
N PRO A 28 6.29 -28.74 5.82
CA PRO A 28 6.35 -27.70 6.84
C PRO A 28 7.18 -26.48 6.41
N THR A 29 6.79 -25.28 6.82
CA THR A 29 7.64 -24.09 6.69
C THR A 29 7.49 -23.22 7.94
N ILE A 30 8.55 -23.24 8.75
CA ILE A 30 9.07 -22.21 9.67
C ILE A 30 8.02 -21.24 10.21
N GLU A 31 7.68 -21.41 11.49
CA GLU A 31 6.89 -20.46 12.29
C GLU A 31 7.63 -19.12 12.39
N GLU A 32 7.42 -18.24 11.41
CA GLU A 32 7.46 -16.81 11.68
C GLU A 32 6.19 -16.51 12.47
N THR A 33 6.33 -16.15 13.75
CA THR A 33 5.25 -15.54 14.52
C THR A 33 4.90 -14.21 13.86
N HIS A 34 4.06 -14.31 12.83
CA HIS A 34 3.27 -13.20 12.37
C HIS A 34 2.33 -12.91 13.53
N ASP A 35 2.56 -11.79 14.21
CA ASP A 35 1.47 -11.14 14.91
C ASP A 35 0.37 -10.98 13.87
N GLU A 36 -0.70 -11.76 14.03
CA GLU A 36 -1.90 -11.68 13.22
C GLU A 36 -2.43 -10.25 13.38
N ALA A 37 -1.99 -9.37 12.48
CA ALA A 37 -2.59 -8.07 12.33
C ALA A 37 -4.06 -8.33 12.09
N VAL A 38 -4.90 -8.07 13.10
CA VAL A 38 -6.34 -8.22 13.01
C VAL A 38 -6.78 -7.40 11.81
N TRP A 39 -7.15 -8.08 10.73
CA TRP A 39 -7.73 -7.46 9.57
C TRP A 39 -9.12 -6.99 9.99
N VAL A 40 -9.23 -5.71 10.34
CA VAL A 40 -10.53 -5.07 10.47
C VAL A 40 -11.19 -5.13 9.11
N ASP A 41 -12.34 -5.79 9.03
CA ASP A 41 -13.14 -5.79 7.82
C ASP A 41 -13.50 -4.34 7.51
N SER A 42 -12.91 -3.81 6.44
CA SER A 42 -13.12 -2.42 6.04
C SER A 42 -14.55 -2.15 5.57
N ASN A 43 -15.36 -3.20 5.37
CA ASN A 43 -16.78 -3.07 5.06
C ASN A 43 -17.65 -2.82 6.30
N ASP A 44 -17.15 -3.06 7.51
CA ASP A 44 -17.85 -2.75 8.74
C ASP A 44 -17.44 -1.37 9.25
N THR A 45 -18.25 -0.37 8.88
CA THR A 45 -18.06 1.01 9.31
C THR A 45 -18.09 1.15 10.83
N GLU A 46 -18.88 0.33 11.54
CA GLU A 46 -18.98 0.39 12.99
C GLU A 46 -17.72 -0.14 13.66
N SER A 47 -17.17 -1.25 13.14
CA SER A 47 -15.87 -1.76 13.62
C SER A 47 -14.73 -0.76 13.43
N MET A 48 -14.69 -0.05 12.30
CA MET A 48 -13.68 0.98 12.07
C MET A 48 -13.83 2.17 13.02
N LEU A 49 -15.06 2.63 13.27
CA LEU A 49 -15.32 3.73 14.19
C LEU A 49 -14.90 3.38 15.62
N ASN A 50 -15.31 2.20 16.11
CA ASN A 50 -14.94 1.72 17.44
C ASN A 50 -13.42 1.63 17.62
N MET A 51 -12.70 1.17 16.58
CA MET A 51 -11.24 1.13 16.61
C MET A 51 -10.64 2.53 16.77
N VAL A 52 -11.09 3.49 15.96
CA VAL A 52 -10.59 4.87 15.99
C VAL A 52 -10.88 5.55 17.33
N GLU A 53 -12.03 5.26 17.94
CA GLU A 53 -12.40 5.77 19.27
C GLU A 53 -11.53 5.20 20.40
N SER A 54 -11.04 3.96 20.24
CA SER A 54 -10.21 3.30 21.25
C SER A 54 -8.72 3.73 21.25
N LEU A 55 -8.31 4.59 20.31
CA LEU A 55 -6.91 5.01 20.17
C LEU A 55 -6.50 6.01 21.27
N ASP A 56 -5.24 5.89 21.71
CA ASP A 56 -4.62 6.94 22.53
C ASP A 56 -4.49 8.27 21.75
N GLU A 57 -4.36 9.39 22.44
CA GLU A 57 -4.28 10.73 21.83
C GLU A 57 -3.14 10.82 20.80
N ASN A 58 -2.00 10.22 21.13
CA ASN A 58 -0.84 10.19 20.23
C ASN A 58 -1.06 9.27 19.01
N GLU A 59 -1.82 8.18 19.17
CA GLU A 59 -2.18 7.27 18.09
C GLU A 59 -3.24 7.86 17.17
N SER A 60 -4.25 8.50 17.76
CA SER A 60 -5.31 9.21 17.05
C SER A 60 -4.75 10.33 16.19
N ASN A 61 -3.83 11.14 16.73
CA ASN A 61 -3.15 12.18 15.94
C ASN A 61 -2.35 11.59 14.77
N ARG A 62 -1.59 10.51 15.00
CA ARG A 62 -0.86 9.82 13.91
C ARG A 62 -1.80 9.26 12.85
N HIS A 63 -2.90 8.62 13.27
CA HIS A 63 -3.92 8.09 12.36
C HIS A 63 -4.52 9.21 11.51
N GLU A 64 -4.88 10.33 12.12
CA GLU A 64 -5.50 11.44 11.42
C GLU A 64 -4.56 12.09 10.40
N MET A 65 -3.28 12.25 10.76
CA MET A 65 -2.25 12.72 9.83
C MET A 65 -2.09 11.78 8.63
N TYR A 66 -2.08 10.47 8.87
CA TYR A 66 -2.02 9.48 7.79
C TYR A 66 -3.28 9.52 6.91
N ARG A 67 -4.46 9.59 7.52
CA ARG A 67 -5.77 9.61 6.82
C ARG A 67 -5.86 10.80 5.87
N ARG A 68 -5.52 12.00 6.34
CA ARG A 68 -5.55 13.24 5.55
C ARG A 68 -4.37 13.40 4.59
N SER A 69 -3.27 12.69 4.77
CA SER A 69 -2.11 12.79 3.88
C SER A 69 -2.45 12.38 2.44
N HIS A 70 -1.90 13.11 1.47
CA HIS A 70 -2.05 12.85 0.04
C HIS A 70 -0.85 13.41 -0.73
N PHE A 71 -0.58 12.85 -1.91
CA PHE A 71 0.42 13.40 -2.82
C PHE A 71 -0.16 14.51 -3.66
N ASP A 72 0.66 15.52 -3.96
CA ASP A 72 0.29 16.55 -4.92
C ASP A 72 0.13 15.93 -6.32
N ARG A 73 -1.05 16.14 -6.91
CA ARG A 73 -1.40 15.58 -8.22
C ARG A 73 -0.53 16.17 -9.32
N ALA A 74 -0.11 17.43 -9.21
CA ALA A 74 0.75 18.06 -10.20
C ALA A 74 2.13 17.39 -10.23
N ALA A 75 2.76 17.25 -9.05
CA ALA A 75 4.04 16.56 -8.91
C ALA A 75 4.00 15.11 -9.41
N ILE A 76 2.96 14.34 -9.05
CA ILE A 76 2.81 12.95 -9.55
C ILE A 76 2.69 12.92 -11.07
N LYS A 77 1.89 13.84 -11.65
CA LYS A 77 1.70 13.91 -13.11
C LYS A 77 3.00 14.26 -13.84
N GLU A 78 3.81 15.16 -13.28
CA GLU A 78 5.13 15.53 -13.82
C GLU A 78 6.08 14.33 -13.81
N CYS A 79 6.25 13.66 -12.66
CA CYS A 79 7.10 12.46 -12.55
C CYS A 79 6.64 11.34 -13.49
N MET A 80 5.32 11.12 -13.63
CA MET A 80 4.79 10.13 -14.57
C MET A 80 5.12 10.50 -16.02
N THR A 81 4.99 11.77 -16.38
CA THR A 81 5.26 12.24 -17.74
C THR A 81 6.73 12.07 -18.08
N GLU A 82 7.63 12.43 -17.17
CA GLU A 82 9.07 12.24 -17.32
C GLU A 82 9.42 10.75 -17.48
N ALA A 83 8.93 9.89 -16.60
CA ALA A 83 9.20 8.44 -16.65
C ALA A 83 8.68 7.78 -17.94
N ILE A 84 7.53 8.22 -18.46
CA ILE A 84 7.01 7.77 -19.75
C ILE A 84 7.92 8.29 -20.87
N GLN A 85 8.29 9.57 -20.87
CA GLN A 85 9.16 10.13 -21.91
C GLN A 85 10.50 9.39 -22.03
N GLU A 86 11.13 9.03 -20.91
CA GLU A 86 12.38 8.25 -20.90
C GLU A 86 12.25 6.87 -21.57
N CYS A 87 11.07 6.27 -21.53
CA CYS A 87 10.82 4.94 -22.08
C CYS A 87 10.47 4.96 -23.58
N TYR A 88 9.99 6.09 -24.10
CA TYR A 88 9.47 6.25 -25.46
C TYR A 88 10.42 7.10 -26.34
N THR A 89 11.73 6.84 -26.23
CA THR A 89 12.81 7.58 -26.91
C THR A 89 12.77 7.50 -28.45
N HIS A 90 11.96 6.63 -29.05
CA HIS A 90 12.00 6.32 -30.48
C HIS A 90 10.69 6.50 -31.27
N ASP A 91 9.55 6.80 -30.64
CA ASP A 91 8.26 6.90 -31.35
C ASP A 91 7.52 8.21 -31.06
N LYS A 92 6.95 8.81 -32.11
CA LYS A 92 6.42 10.19 -32.14
C LYS A 92 5.08 10.37 -31.40
N ARG A 93 4.58 9.36 -30.69
CA ARG A 93 3.35 9.46 -29.88
C ARG A 93 3.59 9.03 -28.44
N ILE A 94 4.05 9.99 -27.64
CA ILE A 94 4.06 9.88 -26.18
C ILE A 94 2.60 9.90 -25.69
N PRO A 95 2.13 8.87 -24.94
CA PRO A 95 0.81 8.90 -24.36
C PRO A 95 0.72 10.00 -23.29
N SER A 96 -0.36 10.78 -23.30
CA SER A 96 -0.59 11.81 -22.30
C SER A 96 -1.05 11.20 -20.97
N VAL A 97 -0.56 11.76 -19.86
CA VAL A 97 -0.97 11.31 -18.52
C VAL A 97 -2.36 11.87 -18.20
N THR A 98 -3.33 10.97 -18.02
CA THR A 98 -4.71 11.32 -17.65
C THR A 98 -4.85 11.47 -16.13
N ASN A 99 -5.86 12.24 -15.69
CA ASN A 99 -6.10 12.47 -14.26
C ASN A 99 -6.40 11.18 -13.49
N LEU A 100 -7.06 10.19 -14.12
CA LEU A 100 -7.32 8.89 -13.51
C LEU A 100 -6.02 8.14 -13.23
N MET A 101 -5.07 8.17 -14.19
CA MET A 101 -3.74 7.58 -13.99
C MET A 101 -3.01 8.27 -12.84
N THR A 102 -3.09 9.60 -12.74
CA THR A 102 -2.50 10.36 -11.62
C THR A 102 -3.11 9.96 -10.27
N ILE A 103 -4.44 9.80 -10.18
CA ILE A 103 -5.12 9.36 -8.94
C ILE A 103 -4.69 7.95 -8.56
N ALA A 104 -4.69 7.02 -9.53
CA ALA A 104 -4.26 5.64 -9.29
C ALA A 104 -2.80 5.59 -8.82
N MET A 105 -1.91 6.35 -9.46
CA MET A 105 -0.50 6.42 -9.07
C MET A 105 -0.29 7.08 -7.71
N ALA A 106 -1.03 8.13 -7.37
CA ALA A 106 -0.99 8.71 -6.03
C ALA A 106 -1.42 7.68 -4.96
N GLY A 107 -2.49 6.92 -5.23
CA GLY A 107 -2.95 5.85 -4.35
C GLY A 107 -1.90 4.74 -4.18
N MET A 108 -1.35 4.22 -5.28
CA MET A 108 -0.29 3.21 -5.26
C MET A 108 0.95 3.70 -4.52
N THR A 109 1.33 4.96 -4.70
CA THR A 109 2.47 5.57 -4.00
C THR A 109 2.21 5.68 -2.50
N LYS A 110 0.98 6.00 -2.07
CA LYS A 110 0.61 6.07 -0.64
C LYS A 110 0.69 4.70 0.02
N VAL A 111 0.19 3.67 -0.65
CA VAL A 111 0.30 2.28 -0.16
C VAL A 111 1.77 1.86 -0.09
N PHE A 112 2.56 2.16 -1.12
CA PHE A 112 3.99 1.84 -1.14
C PHE A 112 4.75 2.49 0.03
N VAL A 113 4.59 3.80 0.23
CA VAL A 113 5.25 4.50 1.35
C VAL A 113 4.79 3.94 2.70
N GLY A 114 3.50 3.65 2.85
CA GLY A 114 2.96 3.02 4.06
C GLY A 114 3.60 1.66 4.37
N GLN A 115 3.74 0.80 3.36
CA GLN A 115 4.38 -0.51 3.51
C GLN A 115 5.87 -0.40 3.89
N ILE A 116 6.60 0.54 3.27
CA ILE A 116 8.01 0.78 3.61
C ILE A 116 8.16 1.27 5.05
N VAL A 117 7.32 2.22 5.47
CA VAL A 117 7.36 2.76 6.84
C VAL A 117 6.96 1.72 7.88
N ALA A 118 5.94 0.91 7.61
CA ALA A 118 5.52 -0.18 8.48
C ALA A 118 6.62 -1.24 8.65
N GLU A 119 7.24 -1.69 7.55
CA GLU A 119 8.35 -2.65 7.62
C GLU A 119 9.57 -2.03 8.33
N ALA A 120 9.86 -0.74 8.13
CA ALA A 120 10.94 -0.06 8.85
C ALA A 120 10.68 -0.03 10.37
N ARG A 121 9.43 0.24 10.78
CA ARG A 121 9.02 0.18 12.19
C ARG A 121 9.13 -1.22 12.78
N ALA A 122 8.67 -2.24 12.05
CA ALA A 122 8.81 -3.63 12.47
C ALA A 122 10.28 -4.05 12.64
N ILE A 123 11.20 -3.56 11.79
CA ILE A 123 12.64 -3.83 11.95
C ILE A 123 13.21 -3.15 13.20
N MET A 124 12.80 -1.92 13.49
CA MET A 124 13.23 -1.19 14.70
C MET A 124 12.76 -1.90 15.97
N GLU A 125 11.50 -2.29 16.00
CA GLU A 125 10.88 -3.01 17.11
C GLU A 125 11.57 -4.35 17.38
N LYS A 126 11.85 -5.13 16.32
CA LYS A 126 12.63 -6.37 16.42
C LYS A 126 14.04 -6.19 16.98
N ARG A 127 14.59 -4.96 16.93
CA ARG A 127 15.90 -4.61 17.50
C ARG A 127 15.79 -3.92 18.85
N GLY A 128 14.58 -3.65 19.34
CA GLY A 128 14.35 -2.91 20.58
C GLY A 128 14.72 -1.42 20.49
N GLU A 129 14.79 -0.84 19.28
CA GLU A 129 15.11 0.57 19.09
C GLU A 129 13.85 1.44 19.08
N ILE A 130 13.83 2.46 19.93
CA ILE A 130 12.71 3.39 20.09
C ILE A 130 13.15 4.79 19.65
N GLY A 131 12.33 5.48 18.86
CA GLY A 131 12.59 6.84 18.41
C GLY A 131 12.18 7.11 16.96
N PRO A 132 12.67 8.20 16.35
CA PRO A 132 12.46 8.49 14.93
C PRO A 132 13.08 7.42 14.02
N ILE A 133 12.46 7.17 12.87
CA ILE A 133 12.97 6.19 11.90
C ILE A 133 14.26 6.74 11.27
N THR A 134 15.36 6.01 11.41
CA THR A 134 16.64 6.40 10.81
C THR A 134 16.73 5.98 9.33
N PRO A 135 17.57 6.64 8.51
CA PRO A 135 17.77 6.26 7.11
C PRO A 135 18.30 4.83 6.92
N PHE A 136 18.91 4.23 7.95
CA PHE A 136 19.31 2.83 7.94
C PHE A 136 18.08 1.92 7.81
N TYR A 137 17.06 2.13 8.63
CA TYR A 137 15.85 1.30 8.65
C TYR A 137 15.01 1.42 7.38
N LEU A 138 14.90 2.62 6.83
CA LEU A 138 14.21 2.82 5.54
C LEU A 138 14.89 2.07 4.40
N ARG A 139 16.23 2.09 4.34
CA ARG A 139 16.99 1.35 3.31
C ARG A 139 16.83 -0.15 3.48
N GLU A 140 16.83 -0.65 4.72
CA GLU A 140 16.68 -2.07 4.99
C GLU A 140 15.25 -2.57 4.70
N ALA A 141 14.24 -1.79 5.07
CA ALA A 141 12.85 -2.04 4.70
C ALA A 141 12.66 -2.07 3.18
N HIS A 142 13.23 -1.09 2.47
CA HIS A 142 13.24 -1.05 1.01
C HIS A 142 13.92 -2.29 0.40
N ARG A 143 15.08 -2.71 0.92
CA ARG A 143 15.77 -3.93 0.47
C ARG A 143 14.88 -5.17 0.63
N LYS A 144 14.20 -5.33 1.75
CA LYS A 144 13.27 -6.45 1.99
C LYS A 144 12.05 -6.39 1.09
N TYR A 145 11.49 -5.19 0.89
CA TYR A 145 10.32 -4.97 0.04
C TYR A 145 10.54 -5.51 -1.38
N TYR A 146 11.65 -5.14 -2.02
CA TYR A 146 11.99 -5.62 -3.37
C TYR A 146 12.44 -7.08 -3.43
N LYS A 147 12.84 -7.68 -2.30
CA LYS A 147 13.08 -9.12 -2.22
C LYS A 147 11.75 -9.89 -2.28
N ARG A 148 10.69 -9.36 -1.66
CA ARG A 148 9.32 -9.92 -1.70
C ARG A 148 8.58 -9.61 -3.00
N HIS A 149 8.85 -8.44 -3.58
CA HIS A 149 8.26 -7.96 -4.83
C HIS A 149 9.36 -7.87 -5.90
N PRO A 150 9.83 -9.01 -6.44
CA PRO A 150 10.84 -9.00 -7.47
C PRO A 150 10.29 -8.31 -8.71
N LEU A 151 10.75 -7.08 -8.97
CA LEU A 151 10.57 -6.49 -10.28
C LEU A 151 11.30 -7.38 -11.28
N THR A 152 10.66 -7.75 -12.39
CA THR A 152 11.30 -8.46 -13.50
C THR A 152 12.38 -7.57 -14.09
N ARG A 153 13.56 -7.59 -13.49
CA ARG A 153 14.65 -6.66 -13.78
C ARG A 153 15.38 -7.16 -15.02
N ARG A 154 14.86 -6.88 -16.23
CA ARG A 154 15.66 -6.92 -17.46
C ARG A 154 16.55 -5.68 -17.58
N ARG A 155 17.32 -5.35 -16.54
CA ARG A 155 18.43 -4.41 -16.66
C ARG A 155 19.72 -5.22 -16.55
N LYS A 156 20.36 -5.48 -17.70
CA LYS A 156 21.78 -5.86 -17.75
C LYS A 156 22.53 -4.74 -17.02
N ILE A 157 22.87 -4.95 -15.75
CA ILE A 157 23.85 -4.10 -15.06
C ILE A 157 25.15 -4.34 -15.84
N ARG A 158 25.48 -3.41 -16.75
CA ARG A 158 26.82 -3.36 -17.32
C ARG A 158 27.72 -3.06 -16.13
N ARG A 159 28.36 -4.10 -15.60
CA ARG A 159 29.46 -3.95 -14.65
C ARG A 159 30.55 -3.24 -15.45
N LEU A 160 30.59 -1.93 -15.32
CA LEU A 160 31.80 -1.15 -15.59
C LEU A 160 32.77 -1.54 -14.48
N PHE A 161 34.03 -1.79 -14.83
CA PHE A 161 35.11 -2.40 -14.04
C PHE A 161 35.23 -3.92 -14.20
N SER A 162 36.22 -4.27 -15.03
CA SER A 162 36.95 -5.55 -15.10
C SER A 162 38.31 -5.35 -14.45
#